data_AF-A0A822D8X3-F1
#
_entry.id   AF-A0A822D8X3-F1
#
_cell.length_a   1.000
_cell.length_b   1.000
_cell.length_c   1.000
_cell.angle_alpha   90.00
_cell.angle_beta   90.00
_cell.angle_gamma   90.00
#
_symmetry.space_group_name_H-M   'P 1'
#
loop_
_entity.id
_entity.type
_entity.pdbx_description
1 polymer ?
#
loop_
_entity_poly.entity_id
_entity_poly.type
_entity_poly.pdbx_seq_one_letter_code
_entity_poly.pdbx_strand_id
1 'polypeptide(L)'
;ISSPLQPYTIYRYSTELQHNVADLWWTINETQEEITFELHIKTTGWIALGISPAGGMRGADIGLGWVDEGGEVHFQDRYASGTSRPTIDNTTTDWFALSGREQNGWTAIQFKRSLDTCDEMDVSIKSGTNNLIFAYGLEDPDMSRSDGLL
;
A
#
# COMPACT_ATOMS: atom_id res chain seq x y z
N ILE A 1 -5.34 -24.34 7.40
CA ILE A 1 -4.90 -23.12 6.70
C ILE A 1 -5.93 -22.05 7.04
N SER A 2 -5.52 -20.95 7.67
CA SER A 2 -6.42 -19.87 8.09
C SER A 2 -7.04 -19.19 6.87
N SER A 3 -8.33 -18.89 6.95
CA SER A 3 -9.05 -18.12 5.94
C SER A 3 -8.48 -16.70 5.82
N PRO A 4 -8.58 -16.05 4.64
CA PRO A 4 -8.23 -14.65 4.49
C PRO A 4 -9.01 -13.78 5.49
N LEU A 5 -8.40 -12.66 5.88
CA LEU A 5 -9.05 -11.72 6.77
C LEU A 5 -10.27 -11.10 6.07
N GLN A 6 -11.32 -10.77 6.83
CA GLN A 6 -12.48 -10.05 6.28
C GLN A 6 -12.14 -8.56 6.19
N PRO A 7 -12.47 -7.85 5.10
CA PRO A 7 -12.22 -6.40 4.98
C PRO A 7 -12.80 -5.60 6.15
N TYR A 8 -12.16 -4.48 6.53
CA TYR A 8 -12.62 -3.61 7.62
C TYR A 8 -13.98 -2.98 7.33
N THR A 9 -14.26 -2.72 6.06
CA THR A 9 -15.48 -2.01 5.62
C THR A 9 -16.04 -2.63 4.34
N ILE A 10 -17.16 -2.09 3.86
CA ILE A 10 -17.74 -2.49 2.59
C ILE A 10 -17.08 -1.68 1.48
N TYR A 11 -16.48 -2.38 0.53
CA TYR A 11 -15.88 -1.80 -0.66
C TYR A 11 -16.76 -2.01 -1.88
N ARG A 12 -16.68 -1.06 -2.82
CA ARG A 12 -17.43 -1.14 -4.07
C ARG A 12 -16.80 -2.12 -5.07
N TYR A 13 -15.48 -2.25 -5.02
CA TYR A 13 -14.70 -3.03 -5.96
C TYR A 13 -13.69 -3.91 -5.24
N SER A 14 -13.33 -5.03 -5.87
CA SER A 14 -12.33 -5.96 -5.38
C SER A 14 -11.67 -6.74 -6.52
N THR A 15 -10.47 -7.23 -6.29
CA THR A 15 -9.79 -8.19 -7.16
C THR A 15 -8.82 -9.06 -6.37
N GLU A 16 -8.65 -10.31 -6.79
CA GLU A 16 -7.53 -11.14 -6.36
C GLU A 16 -6.30 -10.72 -7.20
N LEU A 17 -5.23 -10.26 -6.53
CA LEU A 17 -3.99 -9.84 -7.20
C LEU A 17 -3.09 -11.04 -7.47
N GLN A 18 -3.03 -11.97 -6.51
CA GLN A 18 -2.29 -13.21 -6.62
C GLN A 18 -3.02 -14.32 -5.88
N HIS A 19 -3.20 -15.45 -6.56
CA HIS A 19 -4.04 -16.54 -6.06
C HIS A 19 -3.65 -17.03 -4.66
N ASN A 20 -4.58 -16.95 -3.70
CA ASN A 20 -4.40 -17.29 -2.28
C ASN A 20 -3.24 -16.54 -1.57
N VAL A 21 -2.78 -15.43 -2.11
CA VAL A 21 -1.65 -14.65 -1.57
C VAL A 21 -2.02 -13.20 -1.32
N ALA A 22 -2.69 -12.55 -2.27
CA ALA A 22 -2.97 -11.12 -2.18
C ALA A 22 -4.33 -10.77 -2.76
N ASP A 23 -5.10 -10.02 -1.98
CA ASP A 23 -6.42 -9.50 -2.35
C ASP A 23 -6.46 -7.99 -2.13
N LEU A 24 -7.14 -7.28 -3.04
CA LEU A 24 -7.28 -5.83 -3.00
C LEU A 24 -8.74 -5.44 -3.11
N TRP A 25 -9.15 -4.52 -2.25
CA TRP A 25 -10.45 -3.86 -2.29
C TRP A 25 -10.27 -2.36 -2.40
N TRP A 26 -11.22 -1.67 -3.05
CA TRP A 26 -11.20 -0.21 -3.09
C TRP A 26 -12.58 0.43 -3.27
N THR A 27 -12.67 1.67 -2.83
CA THR A 27 -13.80 2.55 -3.06
C THR A 27 -13.30 3.97 -3.32
N ILE A 28 -14.05 4.73 -4.09
CA ILE A 28 -13.72 6.12 -4.44
C ILE A 28 -14.79 7.02 -3.82
N ASN A 29 -14.35 8.05 -3.12
CA ASN A 29 -15.19 9.15 -2.68
C ASN A 29 -15.06 10.30 -3.68
N GLU A 30 -16.00 10.39 -4.62
CA GLU A 30 -16.00 11.42 -5.66
C GLU A 30 -16.19 12.84 -5.11
N THR A 31 -16.80 12.99 -3.93
CA THR A 31 -17.01 14.32 -3.33
C THR A 31 -15.74 14.86 -2.68
N GLN A 32 -14.95 13.97 -2.07
CA GLN A 32 -13.68 14.33 -1.44
C GLN A 32 -12.48 14.17 -2.38
N GLU A 33 -12.70 13.61 -3.58
CA GLU A 33 -11.64 13.26 -4.53
C GLU A 33 -10.57 12.36 -3.89
N GLU A 34 -11.02 11.37 -3.11
CA GLU A 34 -10.15 10.42 -2.40
C GLU A 34 -10.44 8.99 -2.83
N ILE A 35 -9.43 8.13 -2.78
CA ILE A 35 -9.57 6.69 -2.90
C ILE A 35 -9.13 6.02 -1.59
N THR A 36 -9.87 4.99 -1.19
CA THR A 36 -9.48 4.11 -0.09
C THR A 36 -9.26 2.71 -0.62
N PHE A 37 -8.08 2.16 -0.38
CA PHE A 37 -7.73 0.79 -0.66
C PHE A 37 -7.69 -0.01 0.65
N GLU A 38 -7.92 -1.31 0.56
CA GLU A 38 -7.50 -2.26 1.58
C GLU A 38 -6.81 -3.43 0.89
N LEU A 39 -5.57 -3.68 1.29
CA LEU A 39 -4.71 -4.72 0.73
C LEU A 39 -4.45 -5.75 1.82
N HIS A 40 -4.77 -7.01 1.53
CA HIS A 40 -4.44 -8.14 2.37
C HIS A 40 -3.38 -8.96 1.67
N ILE A 41 -2.29 -9.27 2.36
CA ILE A 41 -1.26 -10.18 1.86
C ILE A 41 -0.96 -11.23 2.92
N LYS A 42 -0.77 -12.47 2.44
CA LYS A 42 -0.37 -13.60 3.25
C LYS A 42 1.11 -13.51 3.64
N THR A 43 1.39 -12.65 4.61
CA THR A 43 2.70 -12.43 5.20
C THR A 43 2.57 -12.04 6.69
N THR A 44 3.71 -11.94 7.37
CA THR A 44 3.86 -11.40 8.73
C THR A 44 4.88 -10.26 8.74
N GLY A 45 4.85 -9.45 7.70
CA GLY A 45 5.86 -8.45 7.42
C GLY A 45 5.25 -7.28 6.65
N TRP A 46 6.09 -6.42 6.09
CA TRP A 46 5.61 -5.27 5.36
C TRP A 46 4.86 -5.63 4.06
N ILE A 47 3.88 -4.79 3.73
CA ILE A 47 3.12 -4.83 2.48
C ILE A 47 3.15 -3.45 1.82
N ALA A 48 3.14 -3.42 0.50
CA ALA A 48 3.17 -2.19 -0.27
C ALA A 48 2.20 -2.24 -1.45
N LEU A 49 1.55 -1.10 -1.70
CA LEU A 49 0.73 -0.84 -2.88
C LEU A 49 1.29 0.39 -3.58
N GLY A 50 1.41 0.34 -4.89
CA GLY A 50 1.89 1.48 -5.67
C GLY A 50 1.08 1.74 -6.93
N ILE A 51 1.02 3.00 -7.32
CA ILE A 51 0.46 3.46 -8.58
C ILE A 51 1.63 3.67 -9.54
N SER A 52 1.57 3.02 -10.70
CA SER A 52 2.67 3.02 -11.66
C SER A 52 2.27 3.67 -12.98
N PRO A 53 3.14 4.50 -13.59
CA PRO A 53 2.90 5.05 -14.93
C PRO A 53 2.81 3.95 -16.00
N ALA A 54 3.58 2.86 -15.85
CA ALA A 54 3.78 1.85 -16.88
C ALA A 54 3.68 0.39 -16.38
N GLY A 55 3.21 0.18 -15.14
CA GLY A 55 3.10 -1.14 -14.52
C GLY A 55 4.40 -1.71 -13.95
N GLY A 56 5.49 -0.93 -13.95
CA GLY A 56 6.77 -1.27 -13.32
C GLY A 56 7.11 -0.35 -12.15
N MET A 57 8.23 -0.62 -11.46
CA MET A 57 8.65 0.20 -10.31
C MET A 57 9.02 1.63 -10.68
N ARG A 58 9.65 1.87 -11.85
CA ARG A 58 10.15 3.20 -12.20
C ARG A 58 9.02 4.21 -12.30
N GLY A 59 9.13 5.29 -11.52
CA GLY A 59 8.16 6.36 -11.40
C GLY A 59 6.93 5.98 -10.58
N ALA A 60 6.95 4.86 -9.85
CA ALA A 60 5.82 4.46 -9.02
C ALA A 60 5.81 5.23 -7.70
N ASP A 61 4.62 5.70 -7.35
CA ASP A 61 4.25 6.28 -6.07
C ASP A 61 3.67 5.15 -5.18
N ILE A 62 4.24 4.93 -4.00
CA ILE A 62 4.10 3.70 -3.22
C ILE A 62 3.79 4.01 -1.75
N GLY A 63 2.65 3.52 -1.28
CA GLY A 63 2.37 3.37 0.15
C GLY A 63 2.90 2.03 0.67
N LEU A 64 3.78 2.05 1.67
CA LEU A 64 4.30 0.87 2.36
C LEU A 64 3.90 0.90 3.83
N GLY A 65 3.43 -0.22 4.38
CA GLY A 65 3.14 -0.33 5.80
C GLY A 65 3.35 -1.73 6.36
N TRP A 66 3.44 -1.81 7.68
CA TRP A 66 3.54 -3.06 8.45
C TRP A 66 2.87 -2.90 9.80
N VAL A 67 2.71 -4.01 10.53
CA VAL A 67 2.12 -4.03 11.87
C VAL A 67 3.10 -4.70 12.79
N ASP A 68 3.60 -3.95 13.79
CA ASP A 68 4.61 -4.50 14.70
C ASP A 68 4.03 -5.51 15.71
N GLU A 69 4.92 -6.12 16.50
CA GLU A 69 4.53 -7.07 17.55
C GLU A 69 3.56 -6.49 18.60
N GLY A 70 3.55 -5.16 18.78
CA GLY A 70 2.63 -4.44 19.65
C GLY A 70 1.25 -4.20 19.03
N GLY A 71 1.08 -4.50 17.75
CA GLY A 71 -0.12 -4.21 16.97
C GLY A 71 -0.18 -2.77 16.45
N GLU A 72 0.91 -2.01 16.55
CA GLU A 72 0.99 -0.65 16.00
C GLU A 72 1.23 -0.70 14.50
N VAL A 73 0.50 0.15 13.77
CA VAL A 73 0.62 0.26 12.31
C VAL A 73 1.65 1.31 11.99
N HIS A 74 2.68 0.89 11.26
CA HIS A 74 3.71 1.78 10.75
C HIS A 74 3.51 1.97 9.25
N PHE A 75 3.81 3.18 8.76
CA PHE A 75 3.53 3.57 7.38
C PHE A 75 4.58 4.52 6.81
N GLN A 76 4.88 4.37 5.53
CA GLN A 76 5.82 5.19 4.80
C GLN A 76 5.32 5.45 3.38
N ASP A 77 5.34 6.73 3.00
CA ASP A 77 5.21 7.17 1.63
C ASP A 77 6.56 7.07 0.92
N ARG A 78 6.58 6.49 -0.28
CA ARG A 78 7.82 6.13 -0.98
C ARG A 78 7.70 6.34 -2.48
N TYR A 79 8.79 6.86 -3.06
CA TYR A 79 8.93 7.03 -4.50
C TYR A 79 10.00 6.11 -5.09
N ALA A 80 9.67 5.46 -6.20
CA ALA A 80 10.57 4.57 -6.91
C ALA A 80 11.18 5.21 -8.17
N SER A 81 12.34 5.86 -8.05
CA SER A 81 13.02 6.50 -9.19
C SER A 81 13.55 5.53 -10.27
N GLY A 82 13.52 4.22 -10.01
CA GLY A 82 14.02 3.18 -10.90
C GLY A 82 13.53 1.79 -10.49
N THR A 83 14.35 0.78 -10.79
CA THR A 83 14.10 -0.62 -10.36
C THR A 83 14.88 -0.98 -9.09
N SER A 84 15.46 0.01 -8.43
CA SER A 84 16.09 -0.11 -7.12
C SER A 84 15.07 0.12 -6.02
N ARG A 85 15.52 -0.05 -4.77
CA ARG A 85 14.74 0.27 -3.58
C ARG A 85 14.09 1.67 -3.68
N PRO A 86 12.77 1.79 -3.45
CA PRO A 86 12.09 3.08 -3.35
C PRO A 86 12.63 3.88 -2.15
N THR A 87 12.84 5.18 -2.35
CA THR A 87 13.25 6.10 -1.28
C THR A 87 12.01 6.65 -0.57
N ILE A 88 12.16 7.08 0.69
CA ILE A 88 11.09 7.79 1.39
C ILE A 88 10.81 9.10 0.63
N ASP A 89 9.54 9.36 0.35
CA ASP A 89 9.13 10.67 -0.12
C ASP A 89 9.08 11.63 1.07
N ASN A 90 10.01 12.58 1.10
CA ASN A 90 10.09 13.60 2.16
C ASN A 90 9.58 14.96 1.67
N THR A 91 9.15 15.05 0.41
CA THR A 91 8.66 16.29 -0.19
C THR A 91 7.18 16.50 0.08
N THR A 92 6.40 15.41 0.11
CA THR A 92 4.97 15.40 0.41
C THR A 92 4.60 14.22 1.30
N THR A 93 3.33 14.15 1.70
CA THR A 93 2.76 12.98 2.38
C THR A 93 1.37 12.80 1.83
N ASP A 94 1.26 11.92 0.85
CA ASP A 94 0.08 11.77 0.01
C ASP A 94 -0.68 10.49 0.34
N TRP A 95 0.03 9.51 0.89
CA TRP A 95 -0.54 8.30 1.42
C TRP A 95 -0.68 8.28 2.93
N PHE A 96 -1.76 7.66 3.38
CA PHE A 96 -2.04 7.47 4.80
C PHE A 96 -2.52 6.04 5.07
N ALA A 97 -2.01 5.42 6.14
CA ALA A 97 -2.64 4.24 6.73
C ALA A 97 -3.79 4.67 7.63
N LEU A 98 -4.98 4.12 7.38
CA LEU A 98 -6.16 4.35 8.22
C LEU A 98 -6.31 3.29 9.31
N SER A 99 -5.92 2.06 9.00
CA SER A 99 -6.02 0.90 9.89
C SER A 99 -5.10 -0.20 9.39
N GLY A 100 -4.67 -1.07 10.29
CA GLY A 100 -3.84 -2.21 9.97
C GLY A 100 -3.99 -3.30 11.02
N ARG A 101 -3.84 -4.56 10.61
CA ARG A 101 -3.76 -5.70 11.51
C ARG A 101 -2.91 -6.79 10.89
N GLU A 102 -2.21 -7.49 11.76
CA GLU A 102 -1.59 -8.75 11.43
C GLU A 102 -2.26 -9.86 12.24
N GLN A 103 -2.77 -10.88 11.56
CA GLN A 103 -3.42 -11.99 12.22
C GLN A 103 -3.38 -13.25 11.35
N ASN A 104 -3.08 -14.40 11.96
CA ASN A 104 -3.13 -15.71 11.32
C ASN A 104 -2.25 -15.83 10.05
N GLY A 105 -1.09 -15.16 10.02
CA GLY A 105 -0.17 -15.17 8.87
C GLY A 105 -0.62 -14.28 7.71
N TRP A 106 -1.44 -13.28 8.01
CA TRP A 106 -1.88 -12.25 7.07
C TRP A 106 -1.64 -10.87 7.65
N THR A 107 -1.10 -9.98 6.84
CA THR A 107 -1.01 -8.54 7.11
C THR A 107 -2.04 -7.84 6.22
N ALA A 108 -2.88 -7.02 6.83
CA ALA A 108 -3.93 -6.28 6.15
C ALA A 108 -3.86 -4.80 6.54
N ILE A 109 -3.75 -3.91 5.55
CA ILE A 109 -3.68 -2.46 5.77
C ILE A 109 -4.70 -1.75 4.88
N GLN A 110 -5.36 -0.75 5.45
CA GLN A 110 -6.23 0.18 4.75
C GLN A 110 -5.44 1.46 4.43
N PHE A 111 -5.36 1.79 3.15
CA PHE A 111 -4.62 2.93 2.61
C PHE A 111 -5.61 3.98 2.12
N LYS A 112 -5.30 5.27 2.31
CA LYS A 112 -6.04 6.39 1.73
C LYS A 112 -5.07 7.31 0.99
N ARG A 113 -5.53 7.82 -0.16
CA ARG A 113 -4.80 8.77 -0.99
C ARG A 113 -5.78 9.69 -1.72
N SER A 114 -5.40 10.94 -1.95
CA SER A 114 -6.10 11.81 -2.90
C SER A 114 -6.00 11.26 -4.32
N LEU A 115 -7.00 11.50 -5.16
CA LEU A 115 -6.97 11.12 -6.58
C LEU A 115 -5.89 11.92 -7.33
N ASP A 116 -5.75 13.21 -7.00
CA ASP A 116 -4.67 14.07 -7.45
C ASP A 116 -4.01 14.71 -6.23
N THR A 117 -2.70 14.57 -6.11
CA THR A 117 -1.90 15.05 -4.97
C THR A 117 -1.29 16.42 -5.24
N CYS A 118 -1.38 16.88 -6.49
CA CYS A 118 -0.71 18.10 -6.99
C CYS A 118 0.81 18.07 -6.84
N ASP A 119 1.42 16.89 -6.65
CA ASP A 119 2.86 16.68 -6.71
C ASP A 119 3.28 16.27 -8.15
N GLU A 120 4.33 16.91 -8.67
CA GLU A 120 4.89 16.59 -9.99
C GLU A 120 5.55 15.20 -10.06
N MET A 121 5.95 14.63 -8.92
CA MET A 121 6.52 13.29 -8.84
C MET A 121 5.47 12.18 -8.76
N ASP A 122 4.21 12.54 -8.50
CA ASP A 122 3.12 11.60 -8.27
C ASP A 122 2.33 11.23 -9.51
N VAL A 123 1.68 10.07 -9.43
CA VAL A 123 0.79 9.58 -10.47
C VAL A 123 -0.66 9.86 -10.09
N SER A 124 -1.29 10.86 -10.70
CA SER A 124 -2.72 11.10 -10.48
C SER A 124 -3.56 9.92 -10.97
N ILE A 125 -4.55 9.52 -10.17
CA ILE A 125 -5.54 8.51 -10.51
C ILE A 125 -6.61 9.18 -11.35
N LYS A 126 -6.70 8.79 -12.63
CA LYS A 126 -7.64 9.37 -13.58
C LYS A 126 -8.67 8.33 -14.01
N SER A 127 -9.79 8.81 -14.55
CA SER A 127 -10.76 7.95 -15.23
C SER A 127 -10.08 7.16 -16.35
N GLY A 128 -10.27 5.84 -16.35
CA GLY A 128 -9.65 4.94 -17.31
C GLY A 128 -8.83 3.85 -16.63
N THR A 129 -7.85 3.32 -17.35
CA THR A 129 -6.96 2.27 -16.83
C THR A 129 -5.81 2.91 -16.06
N ASN A 130 -5.64 2.49 -14.81
CA ASN A 130 -4.50 2.84 -13.96
C ASN A 130 -3.71 1.56 -13.67
N ASN A 131 -2.39 1.61 -13.68
CA ASN A 131 -1.58 0.44 -13.33
C ASN A 131 -1.29 0.44 -11.84
N LEU A 132 -1.62 -0.66 -11.17
CA LEU A 132 -1.23 -0.89 -9.78
C LEU A 132 -0.13 -1.93 -9.72
N ILE A 133 0.80 -1.73 -8.80
CA ILE A 133 1.82 -2.71 -8.42
C ILE A 133 1.69 -3.01 -6.93
N PHE A 134 2.11 -4.20 -6.50
CA PHE A 134 2.17 -4.55 -5.10
C PHE A 134 3.45 -5.32 -4.81
N ALA A 135 3.89 -5.27 -3.56
CA ALA A 135 5.04 -6.01 -3.07
C ALA A 135 4.85 -6.34 -1.58
N TYR A 136 5.60 -7.32 -1.07
CA TYR A 136 5.60 -7.66 0.34
C TYR A 136 6.94 -8.27 0.76
N GLY A 137 7.26 -8.11 2.04
CA GLY A 137 8.36 -8.80 2.71
C GLY A 137 7.82 -9.81 3.71
N LEU A 138 8.67 -10.77 4.09
CA LEU A 138 8.34 -11.81 5.07
C LEU A 138 8.55 -11.37 6.52
N GLU A 139 9.26 -10.26 6.73
CA GLU A 139 9.65 -9.72 8.02
C GLU A 139 9.38 -8.21 8.03
N ASP A 140 9.15 -7.67 9.22
CA ASP A 140 9.05 -6.23 9.43
C ASP A 140 10.38 -5.51 9.19
N PRO A 141 10.36 -4.23 8.78
CA PRO A 141 11.57 -3.44 8.65
C PRO A 141 12.33 -3.28 9.99
N ASP A 142 13.65 -3.47 9.97
CA ASP A 142 14.51 -3.20 11.12
C ASP A 142 14.69 -1.69 11.32
N MET A 143 13.90 -1.13 12.25
CA MET A 143 13.89 0.29 12.58
C MET A 143 15.16 0.77 13.31
N SER A 144 16.07 -0.13 13.73
CA SER A 144 17.33 0.23 14.39
C SER A 144 18.41 0.69 13.41
N ARG A 145 18.22 0.45 12.11
CA ARG A 145 19.09 0.95 11.05
C ARG A 145 18.68 2.37 10.70
N SER A 146 19.63 3.25 10.42
CA SER A 146 19.41 4.70 10.20
C SER A 146 18.50 5.03 9.01
N ASP A 147 18.17 4.03 8.19
CA ASP A 147 17.23 4.07 7.07
C ASP A 147 15.92 3.31 7.35
N GLY A 148 15.77 2.68 8.52
CA GLY A 148 14.58 1.95 8.98
C GLY A 148 14.26 0.70 8.17
N LEU A 149 15.27 -0.11 7.85
CA LEU A 149 15.23 -0.95 6.66
C LEU A 149 16.06 -2.26 6.75
N LEU A 150 15.45 -3.36 6.28
CA LEU A 150 16.05 -4.69 5.98
C LEU A 150 17.33 -4.60 5.14
#